data_AF-A0A399ZPF5-F1
#
_entry.id   AF-A0A399ZPF5-F1
#
_cell.length_a   1.000
_cell.length_b   1.000
_cell.length_c   1.000
_cell.angle_alpha   90.00
_cell.angle_beta   90.00
_cell.angle_gamma   90.00
#
_symmetry.space_group_name_H-M   'P 1'
#
loop_
_entity.id
_entity.type
_entity.pdbx_description
1 polymer ?
#
loop_
_entity_poly.entity_id
_entity_poly.type
_entity_poly.pdbx_seq_one_letter_code
_entity_poly.pdbx_strand_id
1 'polypeptide(L)'
;MNKISNFFKWMIKYFYWLSLVVFAAIYIRWFQLTPLVFEYYNDPNGAYIFGLILLSLYSASMFALKLSTKSKLLRGLLYIPTTLFFIWNISHTTAFFPSLEFTTRCNGNKYYIAWMHPFGDYQWTFDEVTIWRKGFFKYDSFFFGYSGGPYRIVCDEQNKTANIVNDSSDVLAYIDGENPQVFDDFATATLNNHHYFLARKCNNWTPSTCESLTFTLYACTLEYKSCHPLPIQYTQLDTRNFLHLEPDNVNNEVRLYEELFETDEKILIFGFGQNSQCYAMGCEILEQK
;
A
#
# COMPACT_ATOMS: atom_id res chain seq x y z
N MET A 1 50.46 -14.39 11.18
CA MET A 1 49.57 -14.54 12.37
C MET A 1 49.23 -13.22 13.07
N ASN A 2 50.16 -12.29 13.31
CA ASN A 2 49.86 -11.00 13.99
C ASN A 2 48.81 -10.12 13.30
N LYS A 3 48.75 -10.10 11.95
CA LYS A 3 47.75 -9.31 11.21
C LYS A 3 46.31 -9.80 11.44
N ILE A 4 46.10 -11.12 11.54
CA ILE A 4 44.78 -11.73 11.76
C ILE A 4 44.29 -11.44 13.18
N SER A 5 45.15 -11.60 14.20
CA SER A 5 44.80 -11.28 15.59
C SER A 5 44.46 -9.79 15.79
N ASN A 6 45.21 -8.90 15.13
CA ASN A 6 44.95 -7.46 15.18
C ASN A 6 43.63 -7.10 14.48
N PHE A 7 43.28 -7.77 13.38
CA PHE A 7 42.00 -7.61 12.71
C PHE A 7 40.81 -8.03 13.60
N PHE A 8 40.90 -9.17 14.29
CA PHE A 8 39.83 -9.60 15.21
C PHE A 8 39.65 -8.64 16.40
N LYS A 9 40.75 -8.15 17.00
CA LYS A 9 40.69 -7.14 18.08
C LYS A 9 40.09 -5.82 17.60
N TRP A 10 40.41 -5.43 16.37
CA TRP A 10 39.83 -4.26 15.73
C TRP A 10 38.33 -4.45 15.51
N MET A 11 37.91 -5.57 14.90
CA MET A 11 36.49 -5.87 14.70
C MET A 11 35.71 -5.83 16.00
N ILE A 12 36.15 -6.50 17.06
CA ILE A 12 35.44 -6.51 18.35
C ILE A 12 35.34 -5.08 18.95
N LYS A 13 36.36 -4.25 18.75
CA LYS A 13 36.37 -2.86 19.24
C LYS A 13 35.34 -1.98 18.52
N TYR A 14 35.14 -2.20 17.21
CA TYR A 14 34.25 -1.38 16.38
C TYR A 14 32.91 -2.06 16.07
N PHE A 15 32.72 -3.31 16.46
CA PHE A 15 31.56 -4.14 16.13
C PHE A 15 30.25 -3.42 16.41
N TYR A 16 30.08 -2.93 17.64
CA TYR A 16 28.89 -2.22 18.09
C TYR A 16 28.63 -0.91 17.32
N TRP A 17 29.69 -0.20 16.92
CA TRP A 17 29.53 1.01 16.10
C TRP A 17 29.13 0.66 14.66
N LEU A 18 29.74 -0.39 14.11
CA LEU A 18 29.40 -0.87 12.77
C LEU A 18 27.96 -1.38 12.71
N SER A 19 27.53 -2.17 13.70
CA SER A 19 26.15 -2.66 13.78
C SER A 19 25.14 -1.53 13.94
N LEU A 20 25.45 -0.48 14.69
CA LEU A 20 24.58 0.70 14.77
C LEU A 20 24.39 1.37 13.41
N VAL A 21 25.47 1.53 12.64
CA VAL A 21 25.41 2.08 11.27
C VAL A 21 24.58 1.17 10.36
N VAL A 22 24.78 -0.15 10.46
CA VAL A 22 24.01 -1.13 9.68
C VAL A 22 22.52 -1.05 10.03
N PHE A 23 22.15 -1.03 11.31
CA PHE A 23 20.75 -0.89 11.69
C PHE A 23 20.17 0.44 11.25
N ALA A 24 20.88 1.56 11.41
CA ALA A 24 20.43 2.84 10.91
C ALA A 24 20.12 2.79 9.39
N ALA A 25 20.98 2.15 8.60
CA ALA A 25 20.74 1.95 7.17
C ALA A 25 19.51 1.06 6.91
N ILE A 26 19.32 -0.01 7.69
CA ILE A 26 18.13 -0.88 7.60
C ILE A 26 16.85 -0.10 7.89
N TYR A 27 16.80 0.69 8.98
CA TYR A 27 15.61 1.48 9.32
C TYR A 27 15.36 2.62 8.33
N ILE A 28 16.40 3.25 7.79
CA ILE A 28 16.24 4.21 6.68
C ILE A 28 15.62 3.50 5.46
N ARG A 29 16.10 2.30 5.13
CA ARG A 29 15.53 1.53 4.02
C ARG A 29 14.09 1.10 4.30
N TRP A 30 13.78 0.70 5.52
CA TRP A 30 12.44 0.38 5.96
C TRP A 30 11.51 1.58 5.74
N PHE A 31 11.87 2.77 6.23
CA PHE A 31 11.10 3.99 6.03
C PHE A 31 10.92 4.35 4.55
N GLN A 32 11.91 4.07 3.70
CA GLN A 32 11.78 4.29 2.25
C GLN A 32 10.79 3.33 1.58
N LEU A 33 10.61 2.13 2.14
CA LEU A 33 9.70 1.12 1.61
C LEU A 33 8.29 1.31 2.14
N THR A 34 8.17 1.51 3.45
CA THR A 34 6.92 1.61 4.20
C THR A 34 7.02 2.74 5.23
N PRO A 35 6.81 4.00 4.81
CA PRO A 35 6.87 5.15 5.70
C PRO A 35 5.64 5.21 6.63
N LEU A 36 5.68 6.11 7.62
CA LEU A 36 4.62 6.21 8.63
C LEU A 36 3.29 6.68 8.04
N VAL A 37 2.20 5.95 8.33
CA VAL A 37 0.82 6.30 7.96
C VAL A 37 -0.09 6.36 9.19
N PHE A 38 -0.53 7.54 9.60
CA PHE A 38 -1.27 7.71 10.87
C PHE A 38 -2.78 7.50 10.79
N GLU A 39 -3.33 7.33 9.59
CA GLU A 39 -4.78 7.36 9.35
C GLU A 39 -5.41 5.95 9.19
N TYR A 40 -4.63 4.87 9.31
CA TYR A 40 -5.13 3.52 9.05
C TYR A 40 -5.58 2.77 10.31
N TYR A 41 -6.74 2.11 10.23
CA TYR A 41 -7.45 1.46 11.36
C TYR A 41 -6.65 0.34 12.07
N ASN A 42 -5.67 -0.27 11.40
CA ASN A 42 -4.98 -1.50 11.86
C ASN A 42 -3.50 -1.30 12.29
N ASP A 43 -3.11 -0.13 12.80
CA ASP A 43 -1.73 0.24 13.22
C ASP A 43 -0.59 -0.46 12.42
N PRO A 44 -0.55 -0.27 11.09
CA PRO A 44 0.42 -0.96 10.24
C PRO A 44 1.87 -0.55 10.55
N ASN A 45 2.07 0.57 11.24
CA ASN A 45 3.40 1.09 11.58
C ASN A 45 3.96 0.55 12.89
N GLY A 46 3.18 -0.21 13.67
CA GLY A 46 3.58 -0.65 15.00
C GLY A 46 4.94 -1.36 15.02
N ALA A 47 5.21 -2.20 14.02
CA ALA A 47 6.49 -2.91 13.89
C ALA A 47 7.68 -1.96 13.65
N TYR A 48 7.50 -0.94 12.81
CA TYR A 48 8.53 0.07 12.53
C TYR A 48 8.80 0.94 13.77
N ILE A 49 7.75 1.42 14.43
CA ILE A 49 7.86 2.25 15.65
C ILE A 49 8.57 1.47 16.77
N PHE A 50 8.16 0.22 17.01
CA PHE A 50 8.81 -0.64 18.00
C PHE A 50 10.29 -0.89 17.67
N GLY A 51 10.60 -1.07 16.38
CA GLY A 51 11.98 -1.21 15.93
C GLY A 51 12.85 0.04 16.21
N LEU A 52 12.31 1.25 15.99
CA LEU A 52 13.02 2.49 16.35
C LEU A 52 13.25 2.63 17.87
N ILE A 53 12.30 2.17 18.69
CA ILE A 53 12.48 2.10 20.15
C ILE A 53 13.63 1.15 20.49
N LEU A 54 13.67 -0.05 19.91
CA LEU A 54 14.76 -1.02 20.08
C LEU A 54 16.11 -0.45 19.65
N LEU A 55 16.17 0.25 18.51
CA LEU A 55 17.40 0.90 18.03
C LEU A 55 17.87 2.00 18.99
N SER A 56 16.94 2.77 19.54
CA SER A 56 17.24 3.84 20.49
C SER A 56 17.79 3.29 21.81
N LEU A 57 17.18 2.23 22.35
CA LEU A 57 17.67 1.52 23.55
C LEU A 57 19.06 0.91 23.29
N TYR A 58 19.27 0.30 22.12
CA TYR A 58 20.57 -0.22 21.71
C TYR A 58 21.64 0.89 21.68
N SER A 59 21.33 2.01 21.03
CA SER A 59 22.21 3.18 20.96
C SER A 59 22.57 3.74 22.33
N ALA A 60 21.59 3.89 23.22
CA ALA A 60 21.78 4.36 24.59
C ALA A 60 22.69 3.40 25.39
N SER A 61 22.46 2.09 25.27
CA SER A 61 23.27 1.06 25.94
C SER A 61 24.73 1.09 25.48
N MET A 62 24.97 1.26 24.18
CA MET A 62 26.33 1.41 23.63
C MET A 62 27.01 2.69 24.11
N PHE A 63 26.27 3.81 24.19
CA PHE A 63 26.83 5.06 24.69
C PHE A 63 27.23 4.94 26.16
N ALA A 64 26.38 4.33 26.99
CA ALA A 64 26.69 4.02 28.38
C ALA A 64 27.92 3.10 28.51
N LEU A 65 28.04 2.09 27.65
CA LEU A 65 29.20 1.19 27.61
C LEU A 65 30.49 1.95 27.28
N LYS A 66 30.43 2.94 26.36
CA LYS A 66 31.56 3.81 26.01
C LYS A 66 31.95 4.76 27.15
N LEU A 67 31.00 5.25 27.93
CA LEU A 67 31.28 6.11 29.09
C LEU A 67 31.86 5.34 30.27
N SER A 68 31.56 4.05 30.38
CA SER A 68 31.93 3.19 31.51
C SER A 68 33.36 2.62 31.43
N THR A 69 34.29 3.33 30.78
CA THR A 69 35.65 2.84 30.48
C THR A 69 36.51 2.55 31.72
N LYS A 70 36.21 3.19 32.87
CA LYS A 70 37.01 3.08 34.10
C LYS A 70 36.65 1.88 34.99
N SER A 71 35.43 1.35 34.93
CA SER A 71 34.96 0.27 35.82
C SER A 71 34.75 -1.03 35.03
N LYS A 72 35.57 -2.05 35.32
CA LYS A 72 35.43 -3.38 34.69
C LYS A 72 34.07 -4.03 35.00
N LEU A 73 33.58 -3.88 36.24
CA LEU A 73 32.29 -4.42 36.67
C LEU A 73 31.13 -3.77 35.93
N LEU A 74 31.08 -2.43 35.90
CA LEU A 74 30.03 -1.68 35.22
C LEU A 74 30.02 -1.95 33.72
N ARG A 75 31.21 -2.05 33.12
CA ARG A 75 31.37 -2.42 31.70
C ARG A 75 30.84 -3.82 31.41
N GLY A 76 31.10 -4.79 32.29
CA GLY A 76 30.55 -6.15 32.17
C GLY A 76 29.03 -6.16 32.28
N LEU A 77 28.47 -5.44 33.25
CA LEU A 77 27.03 -5.32 33.45
C LEU A 77 26.31 -4.66 32.28
N LEU A 78 26.93 -3.68 31.60
CA LEU A 78 26.36 -3.01 30.42
C LEU A 78 26.54 -3.82 29.12
N TYR A 79 27.52 -4.72 29.05
CA TYR A 79 27.75 -5.55 27.87
C TYR A 79 26.60 -6.53 27.60
N ILE A 80 26.02 -7.09 28.68
CA ILE A 80 24.89 -8.01 28.62
C ILE A 80 23.67 -7.35 27.95
N PRO A 81 23.08 -6.25 28.46
CA PRO A 81 21.93 -5.60 27.84
C PRO A 81 22.24 -5.09 26.44
N THR A 82 23.46 -4.57 26.18
CA THR A 82 23.86 -4.15 24.82
C THR A 82 23.80 -5.32 23.83
N THR A 83 24.26 -6.50 24.25
CA THR A 83 24.22 -7.72 23.42
C THR A 83 22.79 -8.24 23.24
N LEU A 84 21.96 -8.18 24.29
CA LEU A 84 20.55 -8.54 24.20
C LEU A 84 19.79 -7.62 23.24
N PHE A 85 19.98 -6.30 23.33
CA PHE A 85 19.37 -5.36 22.40
C PHE A 85 19.87 -5.54 20.96
N PHE A 86 21.14 -5.89 20.76
CA PHE A 86 21.66 -6.25 19.45
C PHE A 86 20.93 -7.46 18.86
N ILE A 87 20.84 -8.57 19.63
CA ILE A 87 20.16 -9.79 19.19
C ILE A 87 18.69 -9.51 18.90
N TRP A 88 18.02 -8.74 19.77
CA TRP A 88 16.62 -8.40 19.57
C TRP A 88 16.41 -7.52 18.32
N ASN A 89 17.28 -6.53 18.07
CA ASN A 89 17.20 -5.76 16.83
C ASN A 89 17.39 -6.65 15.59
N ILE A 90 18.33 -7.61 15.60
CA ILE A 90 18.46 -8.58 14.50
C ILE A 90 17.15 -9.35 14.33
N SER A 91 16.68 -10.03 15.38
CA SER A 91 15.49 -10.87 15.28
C SER A 91 14.25 -10.07 14.84
N HIS A 92 14.09 -8.84 15.35
CA HIS A 92 13.00 -7.95 14.99
C HIS A 92 13.06 -7.54 13.52
N THR A 93 14.22 -7.05 13.06
CA THR A 93 14.38 -6.66 11.65
C THR A 93 14.21 -7.86 10.72
N THR A 94 14.73 -9.04 11.06
CA THR A 94 14.54 -10.25 10.24
C THR A 94 13.07 -10.68 10.17
N ALA A 95 12.30 -10.54 11.26
CA ALA A 95 10.92 -11.00 11.31
C ALA A 95 9.92 -10.04 10.66
N PHE A 96 10.18 -8.73 10.70
CA PHE A 96 9.18 -7.71 10.35
C PHE A 96 9.61 -6.75 9.24
N PHE A 97 10.87 -6.81 8.77
CA PHE A 97 11.29 -5.93 7.69
C PHE A 97 10.43 -6.17 6.44
N PRO A 98 9.90 -5.10 5.82
CA PRO A 98 8.99 -5.21 4.69
C PRO A 98 9.68 -5.88 3.50
N SER A 99 9.00 -6.86 2.92
CA SER A 99 9.44 -7.51 1.71
C SER A 99 9.07 -6.66 0.52
N LEU A 100 10.07 -6.20 -0.24
CA LEU A 100 9.83 -5.47 -1.48
C LEU A 100 9.31 -6.42 -2.55
N GLU A 101 8.15 -6.10 -3.09
CA GLU A 101 7.52 -6.86 -4.16
C GLU A 101 7.74 -6.20 -5.53
N PHE A 102 7.44 -4.91 -5.62
CA PHE A 102 7.54 -4.17 -6.87
C PHE A 102 8.17 -2.80 -6.66
N THR A 103 8.96 -2.34 -7.63
CA THR A 103 9.41 -0.94 -7.66
C THR A 103 9.52 -0.44 -9.09
N THR A 104 9.07 0.78 -9.30
CA THR A 104 9.20 1.45 -10.60
C THR A 104 9.30 2.97 -10.43
N ARG A 105 9.58 3.66 -11.54
CA ARG A 105 9.48 5.12 -11.63
C ARG A 105 8.54 5.46 -12.78
N CYS A 106 7.44 6.14 -12.46
CA CYS A 106 6.50 6.67 -13.45
C CYS A 106 6.42 8.18 -13.26
N ASN A 107 6.47 8.95 -14.35
CA ASN A 107 6.17 10.40 -14.35
C ASN A 107 6.97 11.22 -13.32
N GLY A 108 8.19 10.80 -13.00
CA GLY A 108 9.07 11.47 -12.04
C GLY A 108 8.86 11.10 -10.57
N ASN A 109 7.86 10.28 -10.26
CA ASN A 109 7.63 9.70 -8.94
C ASN A 109 8.29 8.31 -8.84
N LYS A 110 8.63 7.89 -7.63
CA LYS A 110 9.14 6.53 -7.37
C LYS A 110 8.10 5.75 -6.57
N TYR A 111 7.78 4.57 -7.05
CA TYR A 111 6.78 3.71 -6.44
C TYR A 111 7.43 2.48 -5.82
N TYR A 112 6.88 2.06 -4.70
CA TYR A 112 7.16 0.78 -4.07
C TYR A 112 5.85 0.09 -3.73
N ILE A 113 5.84 -1.21 -3.93
CA ILE A 113 4.87 -2.12 -3.35
C ILE A 113 5.67 -3.04 -2.46
N ALA A 114 5.32 -3.05 -1.18
CA ALA A 114 5.97 -3.90 -0.21
C ALA A 114 4.90 -4.51 0.70
N TRP A 115 5.14 -5.75 1.10
CA TRP A 115 4.25 -6.43 2.02
C TRP A 115 4.91 -6.64 3.37
N MET A 116 4.10 -6.58 4.43
CA MET A 116 4.58 -6.82 5.80
C MET A 116 3.50 -7.41 6.70
N HIS A 117 3.97 -8.01 7.79
CA HIS A 117 3.10 -8.47 8.88
C HIS A 117 2.89 -7.36 9.91
N PRO A 118 1.64 -7.07 10.30
CA PRO A 118 1.36 -6.11 11.36
C PRO A 118 1.88 -6.62 12.70
N PHE A 119 2.11 -5.71 13.64
CA PHE A 119 2.55 -6.08 14.96
C PHE A 119 1.41 -6.72 15.76
N GLY A 120 1.57 -7.98 16.19
CA GLY A 120 0.59 -8.67 17.01
C GLY A 120 -0.51 -9.42 16.25
N ASP A 121 -0.53 -9.35 14.91
CA ASP A 121 -1.51 -10.07 14.08
C ASP A 121 -0.83 -10.74 12.87
N TYR A 122 -0.03 -11.77 13.15
CA TYR A 122 0.75 -12.51 12.15
C TYR A 122 -0.10 -13.30 11.15
N GLN A 123 -1.42 -13.39 11.35
CA GLN A 123 -2.30 -14.07 10.41
C GLN A 123 -2.46 -13.28 9.11
N TRP A 124 -2.34 -11.95 9.18
CA TRP A 124 -2.57 -11.08 8.04
C TRP A 124 -1.27 -10.54 7.46
N THR A 125 -1.30 -10.32 6.16
CA THR A 125 -0.25 -9.63 5.40
C THR A 125 -0.90 -8.43 4.75
N PHE A 126 -0.27 -7.26 4.88
CA PHE A 126 -0.72 -6.03 4.25
C PHE A 126 0.23 -5.67 3.12
N ASP A 127 -0.35 -5.34 1.97
CA ASP A 127 0.36 -4.75 0.85
C ASP A 127 0.27 -3.23 1.00
N GLU A 128 1.42 -2.58 1.13
CA GLU A 128 1.54 -1.13 1.18
C GLU A 128 2.05 -0.62 -0.15
N VAL A 129 1.32 0.33 -0.74
CA VAL A 129 1.78 1.08 -1.89
C VAL A 129 2.29 2.43 -1.43
N THR A 130 3.58 2.65 -1.62
CA THR A 130 4.25 3.91 -1.30
C THR A 130 4.64 4.66 -2.57
N ILE A 131 4.18 5.91 -2.67
CA ILE A 131 4.44 6.81 -3.78
C ILE A 131 5.34 7.95 -3.29
N TRP A 132 6.64 7.88 -3.56
CA TRP A 132 7.55 9.01 -3.33
C TRP A 132 7.40 10.03 -4.44
N ARG A 133 6.78 11.16 -4.09
CA ARG A 133 6.54 12.28 -5.00
C ARG A 133 7.85 12.98 -5.34
N LYS A 134 7.91 13.55 -6.54
CA LYS A 134 9.02 14.42 -6.94
C LYS A 134 9.16 15.59 -5.95
N GLY A 135 10.24 15.58 -5.18
CA GLY A 135 10.49 16.57 -4.12
C GLY A 135 11.18 15.95 -2.92
N PHE A 136 11.49 16.76 -1.90
CA PHE A 136 12.16 16.29 -0.69
C PHE A 136 11.11 15.78 0.32
N PHE A 137 11.21 14.51 0.72
CA PHE A 137 10.39 13.86 1.76
C PHE A 137 8.86 14.03 1.61
N LYS A 138 8.34 14.00 0.38
CA LYS A 138 6.89 13.93 0.12
C LYS A 138 6.54 12.53 -0.34
N TYR A 139 5.62 11.88 0.36
CA TYR A 139 5.10 10.58 -0.03
C TYR A 139 3.60 10.51 0.23
N ASP A 140 2.93 9.70 -0.55
CA ASP A 140 1.60 9.17 -0.23
C ASP A 140 1.76 7.67 0.02
N SER A 141 1.06 7.13 1.01
CA SER A 141 1.04 5.71 1.26
C SER A 141 -0.35 5.27 1.70
N PHE A 142 -0.75 4.10 1.22
CA PHE A 142 -2.02 3.47 1.54
C PHE A 142 -1.86 1.95 1.49
N PHE A 143 -2.75 1.27 2.22
CA PHE A 143 -2.74 -0.18 2.35
C PHE A 143 -3.90 -0.76 1.57
N PHE A 144 -3.64 -1.86 0.87
CA PHE A 144 -4.70 -2.75 0.44
C PHE A 144 -4.89 -3.81 1.52
N GLY A 145 -6.11 -3.92 2.05
CA GLY A 145 -6.44 -4.90 3.07
C GLY A 145 -6.49 -6.30 2.45
N TYR A 146 -5.93 -7.29 3.18
CA TYR A 146 -5.97 -8.72 2.88
C TYR A 146 -5.31 -9.11 1.54
N SER A 147 -4.09 -9.67 1.62
CA SER A 147 -3.23 -10.06 0.48
C SER A 147 -4.03 -10.40 -0.79
N GLY A 148 -4.18 -9.42 -1.68
CA GLY A 148 -4.99 -9.54 -2.89
C GLY A 148 -4.34 -10.44 -3.93
N GLY A 149 -3.06 -10.79 -3.74
CA GLY A 149 -2.19 -11.30 -4.78
C GLY A 149 -1.10 -10.31 -5.10
N PRO A 150 -0.15 -10.67 -5.97
CA PRO A 150 0.90 -9.75 -6.34
C PRO A 150 0.33 -8.54 -7.07
N TYR A 151 0.86 -7.36 -6.77
CA TYR A 151 0.51 -6.12 -7.45
C TYR A 151 1.65 -5.65 -8.34
N ARG A 152 1.28 -5.05 -9.48
CA ARG A 152 2.21 -4.35 -10.36
C ARG A 152 1.77 -2.93 -10.62
N ILE A 153 2.70 -2.14 -11.12
CA ILE A 153 2.46 -0.74 -11.49
C ILE A 153 2.71 -0.59 -12.99
N VAL A 154 1.68 -0.14 -13.70
CA VAL A 154 1.73 0.18 -15.13
C VAL A 154 1.82 1.69 -15.29
N CYS A 155 2.91 2.16 -15.88
CA CYS A 155 3.05 3.58 -16.21
C CYS A 155 2.30 3.89 -17.50
N ASP A 156 1.45 4.91 -17.46
CA ASP A 156 0.86 5.55 -18.63
C ASP A 156 1.51 6.92 -18.81
N GLU A 157 2.44 6.99 -19.77
CA GLU A 157 3.18 8.23 -20.06
C GLU A 157 2.30 9.27 -20.78
N GLN A 158 1.27 8.83 -21.50
CA GLN A 158 0.41 9.72 -22.29
C GLN A 158 -0.51 10.52 -21.37
N ASN A 159 -1.21 9.83 -20.46
CA ASN A 159 -2.08 10.46 -19.47
C ASN A 159 -1.33 10.88 -18.19
N LYS A 160 -0.03 10.59 -18.11
CA LYS A 160 0.83 10.84 -16.95
C LYS A 160 0.28 10.21 -15.66
N THR A 161 -0.29 9.02 -15.78
CA THR A 161 -0.81 8.26 -14.64
C THR A 161 0.06 7.03 -14.34
N ALA A 162 -0.12 6.47 -13.15
CA ALA A 162 0.41 5.16 -12.78
C ALA A 162 -0.73 4.31 -12.24
N ASN A 163 -0.97 3.17 -12.88
CA ASN A 163 -2.10 2.30 -12.60
C ASN A 163 -1.60 1.10 -11.80
N ILE A 164 -2.14 0.91 -10.60
CA ILE A 164 -1.80 -0.19 -9.71
C ILE A 164 -2.82 -1.30 -9.91
N VAL A 165 -2.33 -2.45 -10.35
CA VAL A 165 -3.15 -3.59 -10.79
C VAL A 165 -2.79 -4.79 -9.93
N ASN A 166 -3.82 -5.49 -9.46
CA ASN A 166 -3.68 -6.79 -8.82
C ASN A 166 -3.57 -7.86 -9.92
N ASP A 167 -2.42 -8.51 -10.02
CA ASP A 167 -2.13 -9.51 -11.06
C ASP A 167 -2.88 -10.83 -10.87
N SER A 168 -3.30 -11.16 -9.65
CA SER A 168 -4.08 -12.38 -9.40
C SER A 168 -5.50 -12.28 -9.93
N SER A 169 -6.12 -11.11 -9.81
CA SER A 169 -7.53 -10.90 -10.14
C SER A 169 -7.76 -10.04 -11.37
N ASP A 170 -6.69 -9.50 -11.98
CA ASP A 170 -6.75 -8.55 -13.10
C ASP A 170 -7.59 -7.29 -12.76
N VAL A 171 -7.60 -6.93 -11.47
CA VAL A 171 -8.34 -5.79 -10.93
C VAL A 171 -7.44 -4.56 -10.91
N LEU A 172 -7.91 -3.47 -11.50
CA LEU A 172 -7.32 -2.15 -11.27
C LEU A 172 -7.71 -1.69 -9.87
N ALA A 173 -6.76 -1.52 -8.97
CA ALA A 173 -7.03 -1.14 -7.58
C ALA A 173 -6.94 0.38 -7.37
N TYR A 174 -6.00 1.04 -8.06
CA TYR A 174 -5.77 2.48 -7.93
C TYR A 174 -5.18 3.09 -9.20
N ILE A 175 -5.57 4.33 -9.49
CA ILE A 175 -4.88 5.19 -10.46
C ILE A 175 -4.27 6.37 -9.70
N ASP A 176 -2.96 6.52 -9.81
CA ASP A 176 -2.23 7.72 -9.40
C ASP A 176 -2.10 8.69 -10.56
N GLY A 177 -2.37 9.98 -10.34
CA GLY A 177 -2.36 11.00 -11.38
C GLY A 177 -2.79 12.37 -10.85
N GLU A 178 -3.23 13.26 -11.73
CA GLU A 178 -3.80 14.56 -11.32
C GLU A 178 -5.07 14.40 -10.48
N ASN A 179 -5.89 13.40 -10.81
CA ASN A 179 -7.12 13.06 -10.10
C ASN A 179 -7.07 11.60 -9.65
N PRO A 180 -6.46 11.28 -8.50
CA PRO A 180 -6.29 9.90 -8.07
C PRO A 180 -7.64 9.21 -7.83
N GLN A 181 -7.73 7.94 -8.20
CA GLN A 181 -8.96 7.15 -8.11
C GLN A 181 -8.69 5.81 -7.42
N VAL A 182 -9.58 5.44 -6.51
CA VAL A 182 -9.65 4.10 -5.92
C VAL A 182 -10.76 3.35 -6.62
N PHE A 183 -10.56 2.07 -6.89
CA PHE A 183 -11.54 1.24 -7.58
C PHE A 183 -12.16 0.22 -6.63
N ASP A 184 -13.33 -0.28 -7.02
CA ASP A 184 -13.99 -1.39 -6.34
C ASP A 184 -13.48 -2.73 -6.88
N ASP A 185 -13.04 -3.61 -5.99
CA ASP A 185 -12.36 -4.85 -6.34
C ASP A 185 -13.30 -5.88 -6.98
N PHE A 186 -14.61 -5.76 -6.76
CA PHE A 186 -15.61 -6.73 -7.23
C PHE A 186 -16.36 -6.29 -8.50
N ALA A 187 -16.16 -5.06 -8.95
CA ALA A 187 -16.90 -4.47 -10.06
C ALA A 187 -16.03 -4.41 -11.31
N THR A 188 -15.81 -5.58 -11.94
CA THR A 188 -15.01 -5.69 -13.17
C THR A 188 -15.77 -6.40 -14.29
N ALA A 189 -15.65 -5.91 -15.53
CA ALA A 189 -16.16 -6.57 -16.71
C ALA A 189 -15.21 -6.37 -17.89
N THR A 190 -15.19 -7.31 -18.84
CA THR A 190 -14.36 -7.19 -20.05
C THR A 190 -15.26 -7.27 -21.29
N LEU A 191 -15.16 -6.26 -22.16
CA LEU A 191 -15.96 -6.16 -23.38
C LEU A 191 -15.19 -5.36 -24.45
N ASN A 192 -15.21 -5.80 -25.73
CA ASN A 192 -14.55 -5.11 -26.86
C ASN A 192 -13.09 -4.68 -26.60
N ASN A 193 -12.25 -5.59 -26.11
CA ASN A 193 -10.84 -5.31 -25.80
C ASN A 193 -10.60 -4.20 -24.76
N HIS A 194 -11.56 -3.99 -23.87
CA HIS A 194 -11.42 -3.10 -22.74
C HIS A 194 -11.84 -3.79 -21.45
N HIS A 195 -11.14 -3.50 -20.36
CA HIS A 195 -11.62 -3.76 -19.02
C HIS A 195 -12.41 -2.55 -18.52
N TYR A 196 -13.49 -2.82 -17.80
CA TYR A 196 -14.34 -1.82 -17.20
C TYR A 196 -14.30 -1.98 -15.69
N PHE A 197 -14.15 -0.85 -15.00
CA PHE A 197 -14.02 -0.80 -13.55
C PHE A 197 -14.90 0.33 -13.00
N LEU A 198 -15.33 0.20 -11.73
CA LEU A 198 -15.94 1.30 -11.00
C LEU A 198 -14.92 1.99 -10.11
N ALA A 199 -14.65 3.26 -10.40
CA ALA A 199 -13.93 4.13 -9.49
C ALA A 199 -14.91 4.63 -8.41
N ARG A 200 -14.54 4.51 -7.14
CA ARG A 200 -15.33 5.03 -6.02
C ARG A 200 -14.75 6.35 -5.52
N LYS A 201 -15.64 7.29 -5.24
CA LYS A 201 -15.31 8.57 -4.60
C LYS A 201 -16.22 8.77 -3.41
N CYS A 202 -15.62 9.00 -2.25
CA CYS A 202 -16.37 9.39 -1.07
C CYS A 202 -16.74 10.88 -1.10
N ASN A 203 -18.03 11.17 -0.99
CA ASN A 203 -18.52 12.51 -0.77
C ASN A 203 -18.58 12.76 0.74
N ASN A 204 -17.92 13.84 1.20
CA ASN A 204 -17.80 14.21 2.61
C ASN A 204 -17.22 13.09 3.49
N TRP A 205 -15.93 12.82 3.33
CA TRP A 205 -15.23 11.87 4.18
C TRP A 205 -15.12 12.38 5.62
N THR A 206 -15.55 11.56 6.57
CA THR A 206 -15.14 11.66 7.98
C THR A 206 -14.32 10.42 8.35
N PRO A 207 -13.47 10.47 9.39
CA PRO A 207 -12.52 9.40 9.71
C PRO A 207 -13.10 7.99 9.92
N SER A 208 -14.42 7.84 9.99
CA SER A 208 -15.10 6.56 10.17
C SER A 208 -16.34 6.37 9.30
N THR A 209 -16.79 7.37 8.54
CA THR A 209 -17.98 7.25 7.69
C THR A 209 -17.83 8.05 6.41
N CYS A 210 -18.39 7.49 5.33
CA CYS A 210 -18.66 8.19 4.10
C CYS A 210 -20.16 8.49 4.03
N GLU A 211 -20.56 9.74 3.80
CA GLU A 211 -21.98 10.10 3.73
C GLU A 211 -22.64 9.51 2.46
N SER A 212 -21.93 9.53 1.35
CA SER A 212 -22.34 8.86 0.10
C SER A 212 -21.15 8.50 -0.76
N LEU A 213 -21.27 7.41 -1.51
CA LEU A 213 -20.27 6.98 -2.48
C LEU A 213 -20.79 7.27 -3.89
N THR A 214 -19.99 8.01 -4.67
CA THR A 214 -20.22 8.14 -6.11
C THR A 214 -19.28 7.19 -6.84
N PHE A 215 -19.86 6.31 -7.64
CA PHE A 215 -19.18 5.36 -8.50
C PHE A 215 -19.18 5.90 -9.93
N THR A 216 -18.02 5.95 -10.56
CA THR A 216 -17.85 6.34 -11.97
C THR A 216 -17.33 5.15 -12.75
N LEU A 217 -17.95 4.85 -13.88
CA LEU A 217 -17.45 3.80 -14.76
C LEU A 217 -16.20 4.26 -15.50
N TYR A 218 -15.18 3.43 -15.56
CA TYR A 218 -13.96 3.65 -16.33
C TYR A 218 -13.81 2.56 -17.38
N ALA A 219 -13.28 2.93 -18.55
CA ALA A 219 -12.80 1.99 -19.55
C ALA A 219 -11.28 2.06 -19.61
N CYS A 220 -10.65 0.89 -19.52
CA CYS A 220 -9.22 0.71 -19.60
C CYS A 220 -8.86 -0.23 -20.74
N THR A 221 -7.73 0.03 -21.41
CA THR A 221 -7.12 -0.96 -22.31
C THR A 221 -6.77 -2.25 -21.54
N LEU A 222 -6.74 -3.40 -22.20
CA LEU A 222 -6.31 -4.67 -21.58
C LEU A 222 -4.91 -4.63 -20.93
N GLU A 223 -4.04 -3.73 -21.41
CA GLU A 223 -2.70 -3.55 -20.85
C GLU A 223 -2.64 -2.53 -19.69
N TYR A 224 -3.77 -1.92 -19.32
CA TYR A 224 -3.86 -0.87 -18.30
C TYR A 224 -2.98 0.36 -18.60
N LYS A 225 -2.72 0.65 -19.88
CA LYS A 225 -1.90 1.80 -20.32
C LYS A 225 -2.71 3.03 -20.69
N SER A 226 -4.03 2.94 -20.66
CA SER A 226 -4.93 4.07 -20.84
C SER A 226 -6.24 3.73 -20.19
N CYS A 227 -6.65 4.55 -19.22
CA CYS A 227 -7.90 4.43 -18.48
C CYS A 227 -8.58 5.78 -18.49
N HIS A 228 -9.84 5.82 -18.90
CA HIS A 228 -10.61 7.06 -18.97
C HIS A 228 -11.98 6.89 -18.32
N PRO A 229 -12.48 7.93 -17.62
CA PRO A 229 -13.83 7.92 -17.12
C PRO A 229 -14.80 7.92 -18.28
N LEU A 230 -15.85 7.14 -18.14
CA LEU A 230 -17.02 7.15 -19.01
C LEU A 230 -18.08 8.08 -18.42
N PRO A 231 -18.96 8.66 -19.25
CA PRO A 231 -19.94 9.65 -18.82
C PRO A 231 -21.14 8.99 -18.12
N ILE A 232 -20.90 8.06 -17.20
CA ILE A 232 -21.95 7.45 -16.40
C ILE A 232 -21.49 7.27 -14.96
N GLN A 233 -22.36 7.66 -14.04
CA GLN A 233 -22.10 7.62 -12.61
C GLN A 233 -23.32 7.11 -11.86
N TYR A 234 -23.06 6.55 -10.68
CA TYR A 234 -24.08 6.11 -9.74
C TYR A 234 -23.71 6.57 -8.33
N THR A 235 -24.62 7.27 -7.65
CA THR A 235 -24.41 7.69 -6.26
C THR A 235 -25.28 6.88 -5.32
N GLN A 236 -24.64 6.18 -4.38
CA GLN A 236 -25.26 5.33 -3.38
C GLN A 236 -25.17 5.98 -2.00
N LEU A 237 -26.27 5.95 -1.26
CA LEU A 237 -26.36 6.48 0.12
C LEU A 237 -26.14 5.39 1.18
N ASP A 238 -26.41 4.11 0.87
CA ASP A 238 -26.21 2.97 1.78
C ASP A 238 -25.09 2.08 1.25
N THR A 239 -23.94 2.03 1.92
CA THR A 239 -22.73 1.36 1.43
C THR A 239 -22.70 -0.15 1.72
N ARG A 240 -23.84 -0.77 2.06
CA ARG A 240 -23.91 -2.19 2.46
C ARG A 240 -24.11 -3.16 1.30
N ASN A 241 -24.55 -2.68 0.14
CA ASN A 241 -24.79 -3.55 -1.01
C ASN A 241 -23.55 -3.63 -1.90
N PHE A 242 -23.37 -4.78 -2.54
CA PHE A 242 -22.25 -5.01 -3.45
C PHE A 242 -22.63 -4.61 -4.86
N LEU A 243 -21.70 -3.95 -5.53
CA LEU A 243 -21.80 -3.58 -6.93
C LEU A 243 -21.00 -4.56 -7.77
N HIS A 244 -21.60 -5.04 -8.85
CA HIS A 244 -20.89 -5.90 -9.81
C HIS A 244 -21.19 -5.47 -11.25
N LEU A 245 -20.18 -5.58 -12.11
CA LEU A 245 -20.32 -5.33 -13.54
C LEU A 245 -20.49 -6.65 -14.29
N GLU A 246 -21.41 -6.70 -15.25
CA GLU A 246 -21.57 -7.83 -16.16
C GLU A 246 -21.51 -7.35 -17.63
N PRO A 247 -20.80 -8.07 -18.52
CA PRO A 247 -20.81 -7.78 -19.94
C PRO A 247 -22.06 -8.37 -20.61
N ASP A 248 -22.84 -7.55 -21.32
CA ASP A 248 -23.85 -8.00 -22.27
C ASP A 248 -23.27 -8.00 -23.68
N ASN A 249 -22.80 -9.18 -24.12
CA ASN A 249 -22.23 -9.38 -25.44
C ASN A 249 -23.26 -9.26 -26.59
N VAL A 250 -24.56 -9.43 -26.30
CA VAL A 250 -25.62 -9.36 -27.32
C VAL A 250 -25.89 -7.92 -27.70
N ASN A 251 -26.04 -7.06 -26.68
CA ASN A 251 -26.31 -5.63 -26.88
C ASN A 251 -25.05 -4.78 -26.92
N ASN A 252 -23.90 -5.39 -26.68
CA ASN A 252 -22.60 -4.75 -26.65
C ASN A 252 -22.51 -3.65 -25.59
N GLU A 253 -22.96 -3.97 -24.38
CA GLU A 253 -23.07 -3.07 -23.24
C GLU A 253 -22.41 -3.65 -22.00
N VAL A 254 -21.94 -2.79 -21.10
CA VAL A 254 -21.57 -3.18 -19.73
C VAL A 254 -22.69 -2.75 -18.80
N ARG A 255 -23.12 -3.67 -17.94
CA ARG A 255 -24.23 -3.45 -17.00
C ARG A 255 -23.73 -3.42 -15.57
N LEU A 256 -24.21 -2.46 -14.81
CA LEU A 256 -24.00 -2.39 -13.38
C LEU A 256 -25.23 -2.92 -12.65
N TYR A 257 -25.00 -3.87 -11.76
CA TYR A 257 -26.02 -4.40 -10.87
C TYR A 257 -25.64 -4.12 -9.41
N GLU A 258 -26.66 -3.83 -8.61
CA GLU A 258 -26.60 -3.85 -7.16
C GLU A 258 -27.18 -5.18 -6.67
N GLU A 259 -26.41 -5.90 -5.85
CA GLU A 259 -26.83 -7.18 -5.26
C GLU A 259 -27.20 -6.98 -3.79
N LEU A 260 -28.45 -7.34 -3.46
CA LEU A 260 -28.99 -7.22 -2.12
C LEU A 260 -28.63 -8.45 -1.29
N PHE A 261 -27.83 -8.24 -0.24
CA PHE A 261 -27.25 -9.30 0.60
C PHE A 261 -28.27 -10.25 1.24
N GLU A 262 -29.50 -9.78 1.47
CA GLU A 262 -30.55 -10.56 2.15
C GLU A 262 -31.41 -11.40 1.19
N THR A 263 -31.42 -11.08 -0.11
CA THR A 263 -32.39 -11.65 -1.06
C THR A 263 -31.76 -12.26 -2.31
N ASP A 264 -30.44 -12.12 -2.52
CA ASP A 264 -29.73 -12.45 -3.77
C ASP A 264 -30.38 -11.79 -5.01
N GLU A 265 -31.17 -10.75 -4.81
CA GLU A 265 -31.87 -10.04 -5.87
C GLU A 265 -30.91 -9.01 -6.50
N LYS A 266 -30.80 -9.06 -7.83
CA LYS A 266 -29.95 -8.16 -8.61
C LYS A 266 -30.79 -7.04 -9.21
N ILE A 267 -30.52 -5.80 -8.80
CA ILE A 267 -31.17 -4.61 -9.35
C ILE A 267 -30.25 -4.01 -10.41
N LEU A 268 -30.73 -3.91 -11.65
CA LEU A 268 -30.00 -3.23 -12.71
C LEU A 268 -29.97 -1.73 -12.43
N ILE A 269 -28.78 -1.16 -12.31
CA ILE A 269 -28.55 0.27 -12.05
C ILE A 269 -28.42 1.02 -13.36
N PHE A 270 -27.55 0.53 -14.26
CA PHE A 270 -27.37 1.09 -15.60
C PHE A 270 -26.89 0.05 -16.61
N GLY A 271 -27.09 0.35 -17.90
CA GLY A 271 -26.36 -0.23 -19.02
C GLY A 271 -25.58 0.86 -19.75
N PHE A 272 -24.33 0.59 -20.12
CA PHE A 272 -23.47 1.53 -20.85
C PHE A 272 -22.94 0.91 -22.15
N GLY A 273 -23.20 1.56 -23.28
CA GLY A 273 -22.77 1.14 -24.62
C GLY A 273 -23.28 2.11 -25.68
N GLN A 274 -23.84 1.60 -26.78
CA GLN A 274 -24.43 2.49 -27.80
C GLN A 274 -25.74 3.15 -27.32
N ASN A 275 -26.52 2.45 -26.50
CA ASN A 275 -27.79 2.93 -25.96
C ASN A 275 -27.72 3.02 -24.44
N SER A 276 -26.76 3.79 -23.91
CA SER A 276 -26.57 3.94 -22.46
C SER A 276 -27.84 4.43 -21.76
N GLN A 277 -28.24 3.77 -20.68
CA GLN A 277 -29.47 4.03 -19.94
C GLN A 277 -29.26 3.84 -18.44
N CYS A 278 -29.90 4.73 -17.65
CA CYS A 278 -30.03 4.60 -16.21
C CYS A 278 -31.39 3.99 -15.85
N TYR A 279 -31.38 3.01 -14.95
CA TYR A 279 -32.57 2.28 -14.50
C TYR A 279 -32.88 2.51 -13.01
N ALA A 280 -31.92 3.02 -12.23
CA ALA A 280 -32.08 3.30 -10.81
C ALA A 280 -31.91 4.78 -10.47
N MET A 281 -32.50 5.19 -9.34
CA MET A 281 -32.28 6.53 -8.76
C MET A 281 -30.82 6.72 -8.37
N GLY A 282 -30.29 7.94 -8.56
CA GLY A 282 -28.88 8.25 -8.29
C GLY A 282 -27.94 7.85 -9.42
N CYS A 283 -28.42 7.20 -10.47
CA CYS A 283 -27.69 7.03 -11.73
C CYS A 283 -27.85 8.27 -12.61
N GLU A 284 -26.75 8.73 -13.19
CA GLU A 284 -26.72 9.88 -14.12
C GLU A 284 -25.80 9.58 -15.30
N ILE A 285 -26.25 9.96 -16.51
CA ILE A 285 -25.41 10.01 -17.71
C ILE A 285 -24.99 11.47 -17.90
N LEU A 286 -23.69 11.72 -17.80
CA LEU A 286 -23.13 13.07 -17.86
C LEU A 286 -23.02 13.56 -19.31
N GLU A 287 -23.24 14.85 -19.54
CA GLU A 287 -22.92 15.44 -20.84
C GLU A 287 -21.40 15.43 -21.06
N GLN A 288 -20.93 14.83 -22.16
CA GLN A 288 -19.53 14.90 -22.56
C GLN A 288 -19.21 16.34 -23.00
N LYS A 289 -18.31 17.00 -22.28
CA LYS A 289 -17.77 18.31 -22.65
C LYS A 289 -16.56 18.20 -23.55
#